data_AF-A0A6B0GKH0-F1
#
_entry.id   AF-A0A6B0GKH0-F1
#
_cell.length_a   1.000
_cell.length_b   1.000
_cell.length_c   1.000
_cell.angle_alpha   90.00
_cell.angle_beta   90.00
_cell.angle_gamma   90.00
#
_symmetry.space_group_name_H-M   'P 1'
#
loop_
_entity.id
_entity.type
_entity.pdbx_description
1 polymer ?
#
loop_
_entity_poly.entity_id
_entity_poly.type
_entity_poly.pdbx_seq_one_letter_code
_entity_poly.pdbx_strand_id
1 'polypeptide(L)'
;MSRSSGRDAPVGRGRGQVEPVAALVALAVVCAALSLYAGVLDGALAGVSTDDDGPAEQVADRVRDRVAPAGVAAPPRLSAVTDGYRFNATLACRERAWTTGAPPPVGASRAREPVSVRVAPGVVRPCRLVVVVWS
;
A
#
# COMPACT_ATOMS: atom_id res chain seq x y z
N MET A 1 -49.35 58.70 27.81
CA MET A 1 -49.58 58.02 26.52
C MET A 1 -48.22 57.53 26.02
N SER A 2 -47.82 56.30 26.35
CA SER A 2 -48.12 55.04 25.67
C SER A 2 -47.18 54.74 24.50
N ARG A 3 -46.04 54.13 24.89
CA ARG A 3 -45.27 53.04 24.27
C ARG A 3 -45.01 53.05 22.76
N SER A 4 -43.73 53.30 22.47
CA SER A 4 -42.89 52.61 21.49
C SER A 4 -43.43 51.24 21.03
N SER A 5 -43.57 51.07 19.72
CA SER A 5 -43.74 49.77 19.08
C SER A 5 -42.67 49.64 17.99
N GLY A 6 -41.47 49.26 18.42
CA GLY A 6 -40.50 48.61 17.55
C GLY A 6 -40.96 47.18 17.33
N ARG A 7 -41.35 46.85 16.09
CA ARG A 7 -41.58 45.47 15.69
C ARG A 7 -40.23 44.75 15.63
N ASP A 8 -39.97 43.89 16.59
CA ASP A 8 -38.95 42.85 16.45
C ASP A 8 -39.42 41.86 15.39
N ALA A 9 -38.75 41.87 14.24
CA ALA A 9 -38.88 40.82 13.26
C ALA A 9 -38.26 39.52 13.84
N PRO A 10 -38.92 38.35 13.71
CA PRO A 10 -38.34 37.10 14.17
C PRO A 10 -37.09 36.79 13.33
N VAL A 11 -35.91 36.91 13.95
CA VAL A 11 -34.66 36.39 13.38
C VAL A 11 -34.79 34.88 13.34
N GLY A 12 -34.97 34.33 12.14
CA GLY A 12 -35.08 32.90 11.89
C GLY A 12 -33.84 32.15 12.37
N ARG A 13 -33.92 31.56 13.57
CA ARG A 13 -33.00 30.51 14.03
C ARG A 13 -33.38 29.21 13.33
N GLY A 14 -32.86 28.97 12.14
CA GLY A 14 -33.29 27.80 11.38
C GLY A 14 -32.25 27.13 10.47
N ARG A 15 -31.04 27.66 10.29
CA ARG A 15 -30.05 27.00 9.43
C ARG A 15 -28.63 27.28 9.94
N GLY A 16 -27.95 26.23 10.42
CA GLY A 16 -26.50 26.27 10.64
C GLY A 16 -25.97 25.49 11.82
N GLN A 17 -26.79 25.18 12.83
CA GLN A 17 -26.36 24.30 13.91
C GLN A 17 -26.68 22.87 13.52
N VAL A 18 -25.73 22.21 12.86
CA VAL A 18 -25.71 20.74 12.84
C VAL A 18 -25.65 20.33 14.30
N GLU A 19 -26.72 19.71 14.82
CA GLU A 19 -26.69 19.21 16.19
C GLU A 19 -25.43 18.35 16.34
N PRO A 20 -24.61 18.53 17.40
CA PRO A 20 -23.38 17.78 17.56
C PRO A 20 -23.63 16.26 17.48
N VAL A 21 -24.82 15.82 17.87
CA VAL A 21 -25.29 14.44 17.71
C VAL A 21 -25.40 14.03 16.24
N ALA A 22 -26.02 14.85 15.38
CA ALA A 22 -26.14 14.55 13.95
C ALA A 22 -24.77 14.45 13.26
N ALA A 23 -23.81 15.29 13.64
CA ALA A 23 -22.43 15.19 13.15
C ALA A 23 -21.75 13.89 13.61
N LEU A 24 -21.91 13.50 14.87
CA LEU A 24 -21.36 12.24 15.39
C LEU A 24 -21.99 11.01 14.73
N VAL A 25 -23.31 11.03 14.49
CA VAL A 25 -24.02 9.97 13.76
C VAL A 25 -23.48 9.86 12.33
N ALA A 26 -23.34 10.99 11.62
CA ALA A 26 -22.78 10.99 10.27
C ALA A 26 -21.36 10.42 10.24
N LEU A 27 -20.50 10.83 11.18
CA LEU A 27 -19.14 10.30 11.31
C LEU A 27 -19.15 8.78 11.58
N ALA A 28 -20.00 8.32 12.50
CA ALA A 28 -20.14 6.89 12.80
C ALA A 28 -20.58 6.08 11.57
N VAL A 29 -21.52 6.60 10.79
CA VAL A 29 -21.95 5.98 9.52
C VAL A 29 -20.82 5.93 8.51
N VAL A 30 -20.05 7.02 8.36
CA VAL A 30 -18.89 7.04 7.44
C VAL A 30 -17.82 6.04 7.89
N CYS A 31 -17.48 6.00 9.18
CA CYS A 31 -16.53 5.02 9.72
C CYS A 31 -17.02 3.59 9.51
N ALA A 32 -18.29 3.31 9.78
CA ALA A 32 -18.88 1.99 9.57
C ALA A 32 -18.84 1.58 8.10
N ALA A 33 -19.19 2.50 7.19
CA ALA A 33 -19.12 2.26 5.75
C ALA A 33 -17.69 1.99 5.27
N LEU A 34 -16.71 2.75 5.77
CA LEU A 34 -15.29 2.53 5.47
C LEU A 34 -14.78 1.20 6.03
N SER A 35 -15.15 0.82 7.26
CA SER A 35 -14.79 -0.47 7.85
C SER A 35 -15.42 -1.64 7.08
N LEU A 36 -16.69 -1.51 6.66
CA LEU A 36 -17.36 -2.51 5.83
C LEU A 36 -16.68 -2.62 4.46
N TYR A 37 -16.37 -1.49 3.83
CA TYR A 37 -15.64 -1.46 2.57
C TYR A 37 -14.27 -2.11 2.70
N ALA A 38 -13.51 -1.74 3.73
CA ALA A 38 -12.21 -2.32 4.03
C ALA A 38 -12.32 -3.83 4.27
N GLY A 39 -13.33 -4.31 5.00
CA GLY A 39 -13.55 -5.74 5.22
C GLY A 39 -13.93 -6.51 3.96
N VAL A 40 -14.76 -5.93 3.07
CA VAL A 40 -15.06 -6.53 1.76
C VAL A 40 -13.83 -6.54 0.87
N LEU A 41 -13.05 -5.46 0.88
CA LEU A 41 -11.79 -5.36 0.15
C LEU A 41 -10.77 -6.36 0.67
N ASP A 42 -10.63 -6.47 1.99
CA ASP A 42 -9.74 -7.41 2.66
C ASP A 42 -10.18 -8.86 2.38
N GLY A 43 -11.47 -9.18 2.41
CA GLY A 43 -11.97 -10.49 2.00
C GLY A 43 -11.77 -10.80 0.51
N ALA A 44 -11.88 -9.80 -0.37
CA ALA A 44 -11.60 -9.96 -1.80
C ALA A 44 -10.10 -10.12 -2.06
N LEU A 45 -9.26 -9.42 -1.29
CA LEU A 45 -7.82 -9.51 -1.34
C LEU A 45 -7.30 -10.75 -0.63
N ALA A 46 -7.92 -11.28 0.41
CA ALA A 46 -7.56 -12.55 1.06
C ALA A 46 -7.84 -13.75 0.15
N GLY A 47 -8.65 -13.59 -0.90
CA GLY A 47 -8.73 -14.55 -2.00
C GLY A 47 -7.55 -14.47 -2.98
N VAL A 48 -6.71 -13.45 -2.88
CA VAL A 48 -5.54 -13.15 -3.75
C VAL A 48 -4.22 -13.25 -2.97
N SER A 49 -4.21 -12.77 -1.73
CA SER A 49 -3.19 -12.89 -0.70
C SER A 49 -3.39 -14.25 -0.08
N THR A 50 -2.46 -15.15 -0.35
CA THR A 50 -2.50 -16.47 0.26
C THR A 50 -2.00 -16.27 1.68
N ASP A 51 -2.80 -16.54 2.71
CA ASP A 51 -2.36 -16.62 4.14
C ASP A 51 -1.25 -17.69 4.39
N ASP A 52 -0.68 -18.23 3.32
CA ASP A 52 0.47 -19.12 3.21
C ASP A 52 1.61 -18.38 2.49
N ASP A 53 1.93 -17.16 2.95
CA ASP A 53 3.11 -16.40 2.50
C ASP A 53 4.36 -17.21 2.87
N GLY A 54 4.73 -18.12 1.97
CA GLY A 54 5.84 -19.03 2.16
C GLY A 54 7.15 -18.28 2.39
N PRO A 55 8.21 -18.96 2.83
CA PRO A 55 9.50 -18.33 3.14
C PRO A 55 10.09 -17.45 2.00
N ALA A 56 9.64 -17.62 0.75
CA ALA A 56 10.03 -16.76 -0.36
C ALA A 56 9.37 -15.36 -0.34
N GLU A 57 8.14 -15.23 0.16
CA GLU A 57 7.39 -13.97 0.23
C GLU A 57 7.95 -13.06 1.32
N GLN A 58 8.23 -13.61 2.52
CA GLN A 58 8.91 -12.88 3.60
C GLN A 58 10.30 -12.38 3.21
N VAL A 59 11.03 -13.17 2.42
CA VAL A 59 12.34 -12.73 1.89
C VAL A 59 12.13 -11.68 0.79
N ALA A 60 11.10 -11.80 -0.04
CA ALA A 60 10.77 -10.79 -1.04
C ALA A 60 10.47 -9.43 -0.41
N ASP A 61 9.70 -9.39 0.67
CA ASP A 61 9.42 -8.16 1.42
C ASP A 61 10.68 -7.53 2.00
N ARG A 62 11.56 -8.31 2.65
CA ARG A 62 12.84 -7.78 3.15
C ARG A 62 13.74 -7.26 2.02
N VAL A 63 13.77 -7.95 0.88
CA VAL A 63 14.51 -7.51 -0.30
C VAL A 63 13.92 -6.20 -0.81
N ARG A 64 12.59 -6.09 -0.89
CA ARG A 64 11.89 -4.89 -1.31
C ARG A 64 12.22 -3.71 -0.39
N ASP A 65 12.15 -3.87 0.92
CA ASP A 65 12.44 -2.81 1.88
C ASP A 65 13.87 -2.28 1.76
N ARG A 66 14.84 -3.17 1.52
CA ARG A 66 16.25 -2.78 1.31
C ARG A 66 16.48 -2.10 -0.03
N VAL A 67 15.82 -2.58 -1.08
CA VAL A 67 16.03 -2.10 -2.45
C VAL A 67 15.24 -0.81 -2.72
N ALA A 68 14.05 -0.67 -2.13
CA ALA A 68 13.08 0.39 -2.35
C ALA A 68 12.59 1.07 -1.04
N PRO A 69 13.48 1.60 -0.17
CA PRO A 69 13.10 2.17 1.12
C PRO A 69 12.20 3.43 1.02
N ALA A 70 12.15 4.07 -0.14
CA ALA A 70 11.27 5.20 -0.45
C ALA A 70 10.20 4.84 -1.50
N GLY A 71 9.88 3.55 -1.65
CA GLY A 71 8.95 3.04 -2.66
C GLY A 71 9.51 3.00 -4.09
N VAL A 72 10.77 3.43 -4.29
CA VAL A 72 11.46 3.37 -5.59
C VAL A 72 12.75 2.57 -5.46
N ALA A 73 12.78 1.43 -6.16
CA ALA A 73 13.93 0.55 -6.26
C ALA A 73 15.08 1.21 -7.05
N ALA A 74 16.29 1.14 -6.50
CA ALA A 74 17.51 1.52 -7.21
C ALA A 74 18.30 0.25 -7.57
N PRO A 75 18.54 -0.06 -8.86
CA PRO A 75 19.24 -1.28 -9.28
C PRO A 75 20.59 -1.55 -8.59
N PRO A 76 21.44 -0.55 -8.31
CA PRO A 76 22.71 -0.77 -7.58
C PRO A 76 22.53 -1.27 -6.15
N ARG A 77 21.34 -1.09 -5.54
CA ARG A 77 21.04 -1.62 -4.20
C ARG A 77 20.68 -3.09 -4.21
N LEU A 78 20.25 -3.64 -5.37
CA LEU A 78 19.98 -5.07 -5.51
C LEU A 78 21.24 -5.91 -5.29
N SER A 79 22.40 -5.44 -5.80
CA SER A 79 23.69 -6.12 -5.61
C SER A 79 24.24 -6.04 -4.18
N ALA A 80 23.71 -5.13 -3.34
CA ALA A 80 24.12 -4.98 -1.95
C ALA A 80 23.32 -5.86 -0.98
N VAL A 81 22.28 -6.55 -1.47
CA VAL A 81 21.51 -7.49 -0.67
C VAL A 81 22.37 -8.74 -0.45
N THR A 82 22.76 -8.98 0.79
CA THR A 82 23.35 -10.24 1.25
C THR A 82 22.49 -10.73 2.41
N ASP A 83 21.69 -11.78 2.20
CA ASP A 83 21.07 -12.53 3.30
C ASP A 83 21.82 -13.85 3.44
N GLY A 84 22.03 -14.34 4.67
CA GLY A 84 22.75 -15.59 4.97
C GLY A 84 22.07 -16.88 4.48
N TYR A 85 21.09 -16.77 3.59
CA TYR A 85 20.38 -17.86 2.92
C TYR A 85 20.82 -17.97 1.45
N ARG A 86 20.60 -19.12 0.82
CA ARG A 86 20.74 -19.23 -0.64
C ARG A 86 19.50 -18.63 -1.30
N PHE A 87 19.68 -17.47 -1.94
CA PHE A 87 18.60 -16.77 -2.62
C PHE A 87 19.04 -16.29 -4.01
N ASN A 88 18.05 -16.04 -4.87
CA ASN A 88 18.18 -15.36 -6.15
C ASN A 88 17.12 -14.27 -6.21
N ALA A 89 17.52 -13.02 -6.42
CA ALA A 89 16.58 -11.94 -6.64
C ALA A 89 16.81 -11.34 -8.02
N THR A 90 15.74 -11.25 -8.80
CA THR A 90 15.74 -10.71 -10.15
C THR A 90 14.74 -9.56 -10.24
N LEU A 91 15.22 -8.35 -10.52
CA LEU A 91 14.41 -7.22 -10.92
C LEU A 91 14.32 -7.21 -12.45
N ALA A 92 13.13 -7.46 -13.00
CA ALA A 92 12.87 -7.44 -14.43
C ALA A 92 11.99 -6.24 -14.80
N CYS A 93 12.57 -5.32 -15.56
CA CYS A 93 11.88 -4.31 -16.35
C CYS A 93 11.81 -4.77 -17.82
N ARG A 94 10.89 -4.21 -18.60
CA ARG A 94 10.59 -4.64 -19.98
C ARG A 94 11.81 -4.91 -20.88
N GLU A 95 12.87 -4.09 -20.75
CA GLU A 95 14.09 -4.17 -21.57
C GLU A 95 15.36 -4.42 -20.75
N ARG A 96 15.26 -4.49 -19.42
CA ARG A 96 16.43 -4.62 -18.54
C ARG A 96 16.11 -5.54 -17.38
N ALA A 97 17.00 -6.47 -17.10
CA ALA A 97 16.95 -7.29 -15.91
C ALA A 97 18.23 -7.11 -15.10
N TRP A 98 18.08 -7.06 -13.78
CA TRP A 98 19.19 -7.12 -12.84
C TRP A 98 18.96 -8.32 -11.94
N THR A 99 19.97 -9.17 -11.81
CA THR A 99 19.91 -10.39 -11.00
C THR A 99 21.04 -10.37 -9.99
N THR A 100 20.74 -10.81 -8.78
CA THR A 100 21.71 -11.08 -7.72
C THR A 100 21.47 -12.47 -7.15
N GLY A 101 22.53 -13.10 -6.63
CA GLY A 101 22.48 -14.46 -6.10
C GLY A 101 22.71 -15.56 -7.13
N ALA A 102 22.84 -16.79 -6.64
CA ALA A 102 23.13 -17.96 -7.48
C ALA A 102 21.91 -18.37 -8.33
N PRO A 103 22.09 -19.08 -9.46
CA PRO A 103 20.96 -19.60 -10.24
C PRO A 103 20.09 -20.51 -9.38
N PRO A 104 18.75 -20.34 -9.39
CA PRO A 104 17.87 -21.14 -8.54
C PRO A 104 17.76 -22.59 -9.04
N PRO A 105 17.73 -23.59 -8.14
CA PRO A 105 17.44 -24.97 -8.51
C PRO A 105 16.00 -25.15 -9.01
N VAL A 106 15.75 -26.22 -9.76
CA VAL A 106 14.41 -26.57 -10.24
C VAL A 106 13.51 -26.88 -9.03
N GLY A 107 12.33 -26.29 -8.97
CA GLY A 107 11.38 -26.46 -7.86
C GLY A 107 11.58 -25.52 -6.66
N ALA A 108 12.52 -24.57 -6.73
CA ALA A 108 12.68 -23.56 -5.69
C ALA A 108 11.43 -22.66 -5.54
N SER A 109 11.14 -22.24 -4.31
CA SER A 109 9.99 -21.37 -4.00
C SER A 109 10.18 -19.97 -4.56
N ARG A 110 9.14 -19.39 -5.17
CA ARG A 110 9.21 -18.13 -5.93
C ARG A 110 8.09 -17.18 -5.52
N ALA A 111 8.46 -15.95 -5.19
CA ALA A 111 7.55 -14.83 -4.98
C ALA A 111 7.69 -13.81 -6.13
N ARG A 112 6.60 -13.14 -6.49
CA ARG A 112 6.56 -12.14 -7.59
C ARG A 112 5.79 -10.92 -7.16
N GLU A 113 6.43 -9.76 -7.21
CA GLU A 113 5.81 -8.53 -6.75
C GLU A 113 6.01 -7.36 -7.75
N PRO A 114 5.00 -6.51 -7.98
CA PRO A 114 5.20 -5.25 -8.70
C PRO A 114 6.04 -4.26 -7.88
N VAL A 115 7.06 -3.66 -8.51
CA VAL A 115 7.91 -2.64 -7.89
C VAL A 115 8.22 -1.50 -8.86
N SER A 116 8.22 -0.28 -8.34
CA SER A 116 8.65 0.90 -9.11
C SER A 116 10.18 0.98 -9.11
N VAL A 117 10.82 0.95 -10.27
CA VAL A 117 12.28 0.98 -10.39
C VAL A 117 12.74 2.27 -11.06
N ARG A 118 13.75 2.92 -10.49
CA ARG A 118 14.47 4.01 -11.13
C ARG A 118 15.51 3.44 -12.10
N VAL A 119 15.23 3.53 -13.40
CA VAL A 119 16.10 2.99 -14.46
C VAL A 119 17.13 4.00 -14.98
N ALA A 120 16.91 5.29 -14.71
CA ALA A 120 17.79 6.41 -15.00
C ALA A 120 17.45 7.60 -14.05
N PRO A 121 18.30 8.62 -13.92
CA PRO A 121 17.96 9.84 -13.17
C PRO A 121 16.63 10.43 -13.67
N GLY A 122 15.69 10.68 -12.75
CA GLY A 122 14.34 11.18 -13.09
C GLY A 122 13.37 10.18 -13.75
N VAL A 123 13.81 8.99 -14.17
CA VAL A 123 12.96 8.02 -14.89
C VAL A 123 12.59 6.84 -13.99
N VAL A 124 11.30 6.74 -13.63
CA VAL A 124 10.73 5.64 -12.85
C VAL A 124 9.80 4.81 -13.76
N ARG A 125 9.91 3.47 -13.70
CA ARG A 125 9.03 2.56 -14.46
C ARG A 125 8.48 1.46 -13.55
N PRO A 126 7.24 1.00 -13.82
CA PRO A 126 6.72 -0.22 -13.18
C PRO A 126 7.50 -1.43 -13.70
N CYS A 127 8.01 -2.23 -12.78
CA CYS A 127 8.78 -3.44 -13.06
C CYS A 127 8.32 -4.57 -12.13
N ARG A 128 8.89 -5.76 -12.33
CA ARG A 128 8.57 -6.93 -11.52
C ARG A 128 9.80 -7.39 -10.76
N LEU A 129 9.69 -7.50 -9.44
CA LEU A 129 10.64 -8.17 -8.58
C LEU A 129 10.24 -9.65 -8.52
N VAL A 130 11.18 -10.53 -8.82
CA VAL A 130 11.05 -11.98 -8.66
C VAL A 130 12.11 -12.41 -7.67
N VAL A 131 11.68 -13.00 -6.56
CA VAL A 131 12.60 -13.53 -5.54
C VAL A 131 12.40 -15.04 -5.46
N VAL A 132 13.50 -15.76 -5.50
CA VAL A 132 13.55 -17.22 -5.44
C VAL A 132 14.45 -17.60 -4.27
N VAL A 133 13.97 -18.46 -3.38
CA VAL A 133 14.68 -18.86 -2.16
C VAL A 133 14.71 -20.38 -2.06
N TRP A 134 15.82 -20.92 -1.59
CA TRP A 134 16.00 -22.35 -1.33
C TRP A 134 16.95 -22.60 -0.16
N SER A 135 16.85 -23.78 0.47
CA SER A 135 17.72 -24.26 1.55
C SER A 135 18.72 -25.29 1.04
#